data_AF-A0A945F4D6-F1
#
_entry.id   AF-A0A945F4D6-F1
#
_cell.length_a   1.000
_cell.length_b   1.000
_cell.length_c   1.000
_cell.angle_alpha   90.00
_cell.angle_beta   90.00
_cell.angle_gamma   90.00
#
_symmetry.space_group_name_H-M   'P 1'
#
loop_
_entity.id
_entity.type
_entity.pdbx_description
1 polymer ?
#
loop_
_entity_poly.entity_id
_entity_poly.type
_entity_poly.pdbx_seq_one_letter_code
_entity_poly.pdbx_strand_id
1 'polypeptide(L)'
;MKKFLSLLLSLFVLLSFAACSVNVDWGTEDEDETFVPDEVEYVEDEDEDEEEDVEEEEEEEDEDEEEDVEEEEEEEEEEEEEPVVAYTGANYITLNYPKNEATISDAPIIFEGVVSPNTTKVVVSAEGGTPGCGTYFDGPCFGYYDDVYKLTDFKYGDDKFVYRANEDWDNLVMGSNEYEFKAYFDDGTVKSTLVTIYYNAGITEMGKPVIYLYPEETTAVFVNVEPTEGISISDPEIGDGWNVIASTDGKLLNRGDNKVYPYLFWEGFATDFNSPEEGFVITAEEVDGFFDEKLATLGMNEVEIRDFKEFWVPILSKDPYYFITFVSQEDLDKYAPLTVEPKPDSVIRVYFDYKGLDRPIEVTEQKLETPEREGFALIEWGGSLYR
;
A
#
# COMPACT_ATOMS: atom_id res chain seq x y z
N MET A 1 48.71 0.98 -5.89
CA MET A 1 49.05 2.41 -6.10
C MET A 1 47.87 3.23 -5.61
N LYS A 2 48.11 4.08 -4.60
CA LYS A 2 47.29 5.17 -4.02
C LYS A 2 45.80 4.84 -3.67
N LYS A 3 45.37 4.77 -2.39
CA LYS A 3 45.21 5.86 -1.37
C LYS A 3 44.25 6.94 -1.88
N PHE A 4 43.24 7.48 -1.18
CA PHE A 4 42.87 7.74 0.23
C PHE A 4 41.39 8.28 0.16
N LEU A 5 40.48 8.26 1.14
CA LEU A 5 40.44 8.96 2.44
C LEU A 5 39.05 8.62 3.06
N SER A 6 38.92 7.86 4.17
CA SER A 6 38.90 8.28 5.61
C SER A 6 37.59 8.97 6.02
N LEU A 7 36.74 8.32 6.87
CA LEU A 7 36.71 8.39 8.36
C LEU A 7 36.26 9.79 8.85
N LEU A 8 35.41 10.00 9.88
CA LEU A 8 35.38 9.45 11.24
C LEU A 8 34.34 10.26 12.05
N LEU A 9 33.71 9.68 13.07
CA LEU A 9 33.65 10.16 14.48
C LEU A 9 32.66 9.26 15.26
N SER A 10 32.84 8.89 16.53
CA SER A 10 33.98 8.50 17.35
C SER A 10 33.40 7.95 18.66
N LEU A 11 33.95 6.85 19.12
CA LEU A 11 33.77 6.23 20.43
C LEU A 11 34.44 7.06 21.55
N PHE A 12 33.89 7.03 22.79
CA PHE A 12 34.56 6.88 24.12
C PHE A 12 33.96 7.73 25.26
N VAL A 13 33.51 7.07 26.36
CA VAL A 13 33.98 7.29 27.76
C VAL A 13 33.88 5.96 28.53
N LEU A 14 34.84 5.71 29.42
CA LEU A 14 35.21 4.47 30.11
C LEU A 14 34.84 4.45 31.62
N LEU A 15 34.63 3.22 32.13
CA LEU A 15 35.14 2.59 33.38
C LEU A 15 34.64 2.96 34.81
N SER A 16 34.02 1.94 35.42
CA SER A 16 34.43 1.20 36.65
C SER A 16 33.76 1.53 37.98
N PHE A 17 33.09 0.53 38.59
CA PHE A 17 33.32 0.07 39.99
C PHE A 17 32.70 -1.33 40.22
N ALA A 18 33.21 -2.00 41.25
CA ALA A 18 33.22 -3.45 41.47
C ALA A 18 32.06 -4.04 42.29
N ALA A 19 31.80 -5.32 42.02
CA ALA A 19 31.38 -6.43 42.89
C ALA A 19 30.56 -6.19 44.17
N CYS A 20 29.40 -6.84 44.26
CA CYS A 20 29.09 -7.70 45.41
C CYS A 20 28.06 -8.78 45.03
N SER A 21 28.45 -10.03 45.22
CA SER A 21 27.62 -11.24 45.13
C SER A 21 26.73 -11.39 46.36
N VAL A 22 25.45 -11.74 46.18
CA VAL A 22 24.65 -12.46 47.18
C VAL A 22 23.74 -13.46 46.45
N ASN A 23 23.96 -14.74 46.74
CA ASN A 23 23.04 -15.84 46.44
C ASN A 23 21.76 -15.69 47.28
N VAL A 24 20.61 -15.93 46.68
CA VAL A 24 19.46 -16.48 47.42
C VAL A 24 18.84 -17.59 46.58
N ASP A 25 18.87 -18.76 47.21
CA ASP A 25 18.28 -20.04 46.86
C ASP A 25 16.87 -20.12 47.47
N TRP A 26 15.88 -20.48 46.65
CA TRP A 26 14.64 -21.18 47.00
C TRP A 26 14.19 -21.80 45.66
N GLY A 27 13.93 -23.09 45.50
CA GLY A 27 13.26 -24.04 46.38
C GLY A 27 12.17 -24.68 45.52
N THR A 28 12.29 -25.99 45.31
CA THR A 28 11.50 -26.88 44.45
C THR A 28 10.08 -27.17 44.98
N GLU A 29 9.35 -27.97 44.18
CA GLU A 29 8.17 -28.83 44.46
C GLU A 29 6.88 -28.30 43.80
N ASP A 30 6.43 -28.95 42.71
CA ASP A 30 5.56 -30.16 42.65
C ASP A 30 4.07 -29.72 42.66
N GLU A 31 3.09 -30.31 42.00
CA GLU A 31 2.90 -31.49 41.15
C GLU A 31 1.53 -31.25 40.46
N ASP A 32 1.26 -32.02 39.40
CA ASP A 32 -0.02 -32.57 38.93
C ASP A 32 -1.35 -31.75 39.02
N GLU A 33 -2.06 -31.63 37.89
CA GLU A 33 -3.07 -32.64 37.54
C GLU A 33 -3.68 -32.39 36.15
N THR A 34 -3.78 -33.50 35.43
CA THR A 34 -4.40 -33.71 34.12
C THR A 34 -5.93 -33.56 34.16
N PHE A 35 -6.53 -32.95 33.13
CA PHE A 35 -7.93 -33.17 32.79
C PHE A 35 -8.07 -33.38 31.27
N VAL A 36 -8.66 -34.51 30.89
CA VAL A 36 -8.93 -35.02 29.54
C VAL A 36 -10.46 -35.04 29.37
N PRO A 37 -11.01 -34.87 28.15
CA PRO A 37 -12.30 -34.23 27.91
C PRO A 37 -13.48 -35.20 27.89
N ASP A 38 -14.69 -34.65 28.06
CA ASP A 38 -15.94 -35.37 27.83
C ASP A 38 -16.37 -35.29 26.36
N GLU A 39 -16.56 -36.48 25.77
CA GLU A 39 -17.32 -36.76 24.57
C GLU A 39 -18.82 -36.50 24.79
N VAL A 40 -19.51 -35.99 23.77
CA VAL A 40 -20.96 -36.22 23.62
C VAL A 40 -21.27 -36.52 22.16
N GLU A 41 -21.84 -37.71 21.94
CA GLU A 41 -22.33 -38.25 20.67
C GLU A 41 -23.76 -37.75 20.32
N TYR A 42 -23.96 -37.60 19.01
CA TYR A 42 -25.15 -37.79 18.14
C TYR A 42 -26.56 -37.37 18.59
N VAL A 43 -27.19 -36.56 17.73
CA VAL A 43 -28.56 -36.81 17.24
C VAL A 43 -28.61 -36.47 15.74
N GLU A 44 -29.09 -37.44 14.95
CA GLU A 44 -29.47 -37.34 13.54
C GLU A 44 -30.76 -36.53 13.40
N ASP A 45 -30.88 -35.73 12.35
CA ASP A 45 -32.19 -35.43 11.75
C ASP A 45 -32.01 -35.40 10.23
N GLU A 46 -32.79 -36.27 9.58
CA GLU A 46 -33.02 -36.37 8.14
C GLU A 46 -33.92 -35.22 7.65
N ASP A 47 -34.02 -35.15 6.32
CA ASP A 47 -35.17 -34.68 5.52
C ASP A 47 -34.89 -33.53 4.54
N GLU A 48 -35.18 -33.88 3.27
CA GLU A 48 -35.88 -33.08 2.25
C GLU A 48 -35.07 -31.94 1.56
N ASP A 49 -35.01 -31.77 0.24
CA ASP A 49 -35.81 -32.29 -0.88
C ASP A 49 -35.01 -32.23 -2.20
N GLU A 50 -35.40 -33.14 -3.09
CA GLU A 50 -35.08 -33.20 -4.52
C GLU A 50 -35.77 -32.04 -5.26
N GLU A 51 -35.09 -31.35 -6.17
CA GLU A 51 -35.74 -30.52 -7.20
C GLU A 51 -35.29 -30.99 -8.58
N GLU A 52 -36.30 -31.23 -9.40
CA GLU A 52 -36.33 -31.98 -10.65
C GLU A 52 -35.76 -31.20 -11.85
N ASP A 53 -35.11 -31.95 -12.73
CA ASP A 53 -34.78 -31.57 -14.11
C ASP A 53 -36.05 -31.34 -14.94
N VAL A 54 -36.09 -30.26 -15.71
CA VAL A 54 -37.06 -30.07 -16.81
C VAL A 54 -36.28 -29.78 -18.08
N GLU A 55 -36.12 -30.82 -18.90
CA GLU A 55 -35.81 -30.75 -20.32
C GLU A 55 -37.10 -30.42 -21.08
N GLU A 56 -37.14 -29.32 -21.82
CA GLU A 56 -38.15 -29.09 -22.86
C GLU A 56 -37.47 -29.20 -24.23
N GLU A 57 -37.76 -30.31 -24.90
CA GLU A 57 -37.60 -30.51 -26.34
C GLU A 57 -38.71 -29.72 -27.05
N GLU A 58 -38.36 -28.89 -28.05
CA GLU A 58 -39.33 -28.42 -29.04
C GLU A 58 -38.91 -28.87 -30.45
N GLU A 59 -39.95 -29.35 -31.14
CA GLU A 59 -39.97 -30.21 -32.31
C GLU A 59 -39.63 -29.47 -33.61
N GLU A 60 -38.99 -30.20 -34.53
CA GLU A 60 -38.83 -29.81 -35.93
C GLU A 60 -40.16 -30.00 -36.68
N GLU A 61 -40.60 -28.97 -37.42
CA GLU A 61 -41.50 -29.13 -38.57
C GLU A 61 -40.93 -28.37 -39.77
N ASP A 62 -40.45 -29.15 -40.75
CA ASP A 62 -40.24 -28.75 -42.14
C ASP A 62 -41.59 -28.45 -42.80
N GLU A 63 -41.68 -27.40 -43.64
CA GLU A 63 -42.42 -27.46 -44.92
C GLU A 63 -42.13 -26.22 -45.81
N ASP A 64 -41.51 -26.52 -46.95
CA ASP A 64 -41.70 -26.00 -48.31
C ASP A 64 -41.21 -24.60 -48.75
N GLU A 65 -40.21 -24.66 -49.64
CA GLU A 65 -39.77 -23.68 -50.62
C GLU A 65 -40.90 -23.23 -51.55
N GLU A 66 -41.06 -21.92 -51.80
CA GLU A 66 -41.30 -21.39 -53.16
C GLU A 66 -40.64 -20.01 -53.32
N GLU A 67 -40.08 -19.82 -54.52
CA GLU A 67 -39.25 -18.71 -55.01
C GLU A 67 -39.99 -17.37 -55.05
N ASP A 68 -39.30 -16.28 -54.72
CA ASP A 68 -39.45 -15.00 -55.43
C ASP A 68 -38.12 -14.22 -55.32
N VAL A 69 -37.37 -14.22 -56.43
CA VAL A 69 -36.15 -13.43 -56.62
C VAL A 69 -36.57 -12.04 -57.11
N GLU A 70 -36.59 -11.06 -56.20
CA GLU A 70 -36.58 -9.65 -56.59
C GLU A 70 -35.12 -9.18 -56.66
N GLU A 71 -34.63 -8.92 -57.88
CA GLU A 71 -33.34 -8.28 -58.13
C GLU A 71 -33.42 -6.82 -57.65
N GLU A 72 -32.92 -6.56 -56.43
CA GLU A 72 -32.58 -5.19 -56.00
C GLU A 72 -31.18 -4.85 -56.53
N GLU A 73 -31.12 -3.90 -57.47
CA GLU A 73 -29.87 -3.31 -57.95
C GLU A 73 -29.26 -2.48 -56.82
N GLU A 74 -28.24 -3.03 -56.15
CA GLU A 74 -27.37 -2.27 -55.25
C GLU A 74 -26.51 -1.31 -56.09
N GLU A 75 -26.82 -0.01 -56.01
CA GLU A 75 -25.91 1.04 -56.46
C GLU A 75 -24.71 1.08 -55.49
N GLU A 76 -23.58 0.50 -55.91
CA GLU A 76 -22.28 0.68 -55.26
C GLU A 76 -21.90 2.17 -55.33
N GLU A 77 -22.13 2.92 -54.26
CA GLU A 77 -21.47 4.21 -54.04
C GLU A 77 -19.98 3.93 -53.81
N GLU A 78 -19.15 4.13 -54.84
CA GLU A 78 -17.69 4.18 -54.70
C GLU A 78 -17.34 5.34 -53.74
N GLU A 79 -17.08 5.02 -52.47
CA GLU A 79 -16.39 5.93 -51.56
C GLU A 79 -15.00 6.20 -52.15
N GLU A 80 -14.79 7.41 -52.70
CA GLU A 80 -13.47 7.88 -53.10
C GLU A 80 -12.56 7.87 -51.85
N GLU A 81 -11.71 6.85 -51.71
CA GLU A 81 -10.68 6.81 -50.67
C GLU A 81 -9.79 8.06 -50.82
N GLU A 82 -9.93 8.99 -49.87
CA GLU A 82 -9.02 10.13 -49.79
C GLU A 82 -7.57 9.62 -49.75
N PRO A 83 -6.63 10.23 -50.51
CA PRO A 83 -5.27 9.73 -50.58
C PRO A 83 -4.65 9.71 -49.18
N VAL A 84 -4.34 8.51 -48.67
CA VAL A 84 -3.65 8.32 -47.39
C VAL A 84 -2.32 9.07 -47.47
N VAL A 85 -2.26 10.23 -46.83
CA VAL A 85 -1.04 11.04 -46.78
C VAL A 85 -0.04 10.25 -45.95
N ALA A 86 0.95 9.65 -46.64
CA ALA A 86 1.98 8.86 -45.98
C ALA A 86 2.66 9.68 -44.88
N TYR A 87 2.61 9.18 -43.64
CA TYR A 87 3.26 9.81 -42.52
C TYR A 87 4.78 9.85 -42.75
N THR A 88 5.36 11.05 -42.73
CA THR A 88 6.80 11.27 -42.94
C THR A 88 7.55 11.57 -41.63
N GLY A 89 6.88 11.51 -40.49
CA GLY A 89 7.48 11.74 -39.18
C GLY A 89 8.25 10.53 -38.66
N ALA A 90 8.83 10.65 -37.46
CA ALA A 90 9.50 9.53 -36.82
C ALA A 90 8.47 8.60 -36.17
N ASN A 91 8.72 7.30 -36.23
CA ASN A 91 7.92 6.30 -35.52
C ASN A 91 8.32 6.28 -34.04
N TYR A 92 7.35 6.41 -33.14
CA TYR A 92 7.60 6.39 -31.71
C TYR A 92 6.45 5.72 -30.95
N ILE A 93 6.80 5.24 -29.76
CA ILE A 93 5.89 4.88 -28.69
C ILE A 93 6.51 5.39 -27.39
N THR A 94 5.71 5.96 -26.51
CA THR A 94 6.16 6.44 -25.20
C THR A 94 5.03 6.22 -24.20
N LEU A 95 5.39 5.67 -23.04
CA LEU A 95 4.49 5.58 -21.90
C LEU A 95 4.67 6.85 -21.06
N ASN A 96 3.56 7.53 -20.77
CA ASN A 96 3.57 8.72 -19.92
C ASN A 96 3.28 8.37 -18.46
N TYR A 97 2.45 7.37 -18.22
CA TYR A 97 2.08 6.91 -16.88
C TYR A 97 1.71 5.40 -16.91
N PRO A 98 1.99 4.64 -15.83
CA PRO A 98 2.83 5.01 -14.69
C PRO A 98 4.30 5.16 -15.10
N LYS A 99 5.09 5.81 -14.25
CA LYS A 99 6.55 5.87 -14.43
C LYS A 99 7.16 4.49 -14.18
N ASN A 100 8.31 4.24 -14.81
CA ASN A 100 9.10 3.05 -14.52
C ASN A 100 9.51 3.02 -13.04
N GLU A 101 9.40 1.84 -12.44
CA GLU A 101 9.62 1.55 -11.02
C GLU A 101 8.64 2.26 -10.07
N ALA A 102 7.46 2.66 -10.55
CA ALA A 102 6.43 3.22 -9.68
C ALA A 102 5.86 2.16 -8.73
N THR A 103 5.72 2.52 -7.45
CA THR A 103 4.96 1.75 -6.45
C THR A 103 3.51 2.21 -6.45
N ILE A 104 2.57 1.27 -6.57
CA ILE A 104 1.13 1.54 -6.72
C ILE A 104 0.37 0.61 -5.77
N SER A 105 -0.57 1.15 -5.01
CA SER A 105 -1.43 0.40 -4.09
C SER A 105 -2.85 0.19 -4.63
N ASP A 106 -3.26 1.01 -5.60
CA ASP A 106 -4.65 1.07 -6.08
C ASP A 106 -4.79 0.38 -7.44
N ALA A 107 -5.83 -0.43 -7.59
CA ALA A 107 -6.26 -0.99 -8.87
C ALA A 107 -7.68 -0.50 -9.24
N PRO A 108 -8.04 -0.43 -10.53
CA PRO A 108 -7.23 -0.76 -11.70
C PRO A 108 -6.15 0.28 -11.99
N ILE A 109 -4.97 -0.18 -12.39
CA ILE A 109 -3.88 0.67 -12.84
C ILE A 109 -4.16 1.07 -14.30
N ILE A 110 -4.22 2.38 -14.56
CA ILE A 110 -4.44 2.93 -15.90
C ILE A 110 -3.09 3.32 -16.49
N PHE A 111 -2.71 2.70 -17.60
CA PHE A 111 -1.52 3.03 -18.38
C PHE A 111 -1.91 4.00 -19.48
N GLU A 112 -1.21 5.13 -19.58
CA GLU A 112 -1.45 6.15 -20.58
C GLU A 112 -0.18 6.39 -21.40
N GLY A 113 -0.28 6.29 -22.72
CA GLY A 113 0.86 6.54 -23.61
C GLY A 113 0.48 7.21 -24.91
N VAL A 114 1.52 7.58 -25.66
CA VAL A 114 1.43 8.24 -26.97
C VAL A 114 2.21 7.46 -28.01
N VAL A 115 1.72 7.49 -29.25
CA VAL A 115 2.33 6.83 -30.41
C VAL A 115 2.27 7.74 -31.62
N SER A 116 3.09 7.45 -32.65
CA SER A 116 2.94 8.17 -33.92
C SER A 116 1.66 7.74 -34.65
N PRO A 117 0.99 8.64 -35.39
CA PRO A 117 -0.32 8.36 -36.03
C PRO A 117 -0.33 7.21 -37.03
N ASN A 118 0.84 6.81 -37.56
CA ASN A 118 0.99 5.70 -38.49
C ASN A 118 1.07 4.32 -37.81
N THR A 119 0.78 4.27 -36.51
CA THR A 119 0.69 3.02 -35.76
C THR A 119 -0.54 2.23 -36.21
N THR A 120 -0.32 0.98 -36.58
CA THR A 120 -1.37 0.05 -37.06
C THR A 120 -1.99 -0.76 -35.93
N LYS A 121 -1.21 -1.04 -34.89
CA LYS A 121 -1.67 -1.73 -33.67
C LYS A 121 -0.66 -1.54 -32.54
N VAL A 122 -1.18 -1.65 -31.31
CA VAL A 122 -0.38 -1.76 -30.09
C VAL A 122 -0.67 -3.12 -29.45
N VAL A 123 0.39 -3.82 -29.06
CA VAL A 123 0.34 -5.10 -28.34
C VAL A 123 1.07 -4.93 -27.02
N VAL A 124 0.45 -5.35 -25.92
CA VAL A 124 1.00 -5.34 -24.57
C VAL A 124 1.42 -6.76 -24.23
N SER A 125 2.67 -6.95 -23.83
CA SER A 125 3.12 -8.16 -23.14
C SER A 125 3.26 -7.82 -21.66
N ALA A 126 2.67 -8.61 -20.79
CA ALA A 126 2.62 -8.34 -19.36
C ALA A 126 3.02 -9.59 -18.58
N GLU A 127 3.96 -9.47 -17.64
CA GLU A 127 4.35 -10.55 -16.75
C GLU A 127 4.44 -10.05 -15.31
N GLY A 128 4.07 -10.90 -14.35
CA GLY A 128 4.14 -10.55 -12.95
C GLY A 128 4.35 -11.77 -12.05
N GLY A 129 4.94 -11.52 -10.88
CA GLY A 129 5.25 -12.56 -9.91
C GLY A 129 6.48 -13.39 -10.26
N THR A 130 6.66 -14.52 -9.56
CA THR A 130 7.82 -15.41 -9.78
C THR A 130 7.41 -16.70 -10.48
N PRO A 131 7.97 -17.03 -11.66
CA PRO A 131 7.70 -18.30 -12.34
C PRO A 131 8.03 -19.49 -11.43
N GLY A 132 7.06 -20.39 -11.21
CA GLY A 132 7.26 -21.61 -10.42
C GLY A 132 6.90 -21.52 -8.92
N CYS A 133 6.14 -20.51 -8.51
CA CYS A 133 5.53 -20.48 -7.18
C CYS A 133 4.64 -21.72 -6.96
N GLY A 134 4.93 -22.50 -5.91
CA GLY A 134 4.35 -23.83 -5.68
C GLY A 134 5.37 -24.98 -5.67
N THR A 135 6.62 -24.73 -6.09
CA THR A 135 7.71 -25.71 -5.93
C THR A 135 8.84 -25.16 -5.06
N TYR A 136 8.64 -25.24 -3.75
CA TYR A 136 9.74 -25.36 -2.78
C TYR A 136 10.63 -24.12 -2.58
N PHE A 137 10.09 -22.97 -2.12
CA PHE A 137 10.90 -21.89 -1.52
C PHE A 137 10.12 -21.10 -0.44
N ASP A 138 10.80 -20.83 0.69
CA ASP A 138 10.33 -20.08 1.87
C ASP A 138 10.26 -18.56 1.60
N GLY A 139 9.12 -18.09 1.09
CA GLY A 139 8.79 -16.68 0.98
C GLY A 139 7.33 -16.49 0.55
N PRO A 140 6.70 -15.32 0.81
CA PRO A 140 5.34 -15.08 0.36
C PRO A 140 5.29 -15.19 -1.18
N CYS A 141 4.52 -16.15 -1.66
CA CYS A 141 4.32 -16.43 -3.07
C CYS A 141 3.16 -15.56 -3.58
N PHE A 142 3.48 -14.54 -4.36
CA PHE A 142 2.50 -13.78 -5.11
C PHE A 142 2.30 -14.45 -6.47
N GLY A 143 1.05 -14.55 -6.95
CA GLY A 143 0.67 -15.31 -8.15
C GLY A 143 1.52 -14.98 -9.38
N TYR A 144 1.51 -15.86 -10.40
CA TYR A 144 2.26 -15.66 -11.64
C TYR A 144 1.30 -15.55 -12.84
N TYR A 145 1.53 -14.55 -13.69
CA TYR A 145 0.88 -14.44 -15.00
C TYR A 145 1.89 -14.04 -16.08
N ASP A 146 1.55 -14.41 -17.31
CA ASP A 146 2.22 -14.02 -18.55
C ASP A 146 1.12 -13.89 -19.60
N ASP A 147 0.84 -12.66 -20.01
CA ASP A 147 -0.24 -12.31 -20.92
C ASP A 147 0.26 -11.49 -22.12
N VAL A 148 -0.39 -11.68 -23.26
CA VAL A 148 -0.15 -10.89 -24.46
C VAL A 148 -1.48 -10.40 -25.01
N TYR A 149 -1.76 -9.12 -24.81
CA TYR A 149 -3.01 -8.48 -25.17
C TYR A 149 -2.84 -7.49 -26.33
N LYS A 150 -3.69 -7.58 -27.36
CA LYS A 150 -3.78 -6.58 -28.42
C LYS A 150 -4.85 -5.56 -28.05
N LEU A 151 -4.50 -4.26 -28.04
CA LEU A 151 -5.48 -3.20 -27.78
C LEU A 151 -6.55 -3.20 -28.89
N THR A 152 -7.77 -3.63 -28.55
CA THR A 152 -8.86 -3.78 -29.52
C THR A 152 -9.49 -2.46 -29.92
N ASP A 153 -9.48 -1.48 -29.01
CA ASP A 153 -10.08 -0.17 -29.23
C ASP A 153 -9.15 0.81 -29.97
N PHE A 154 -7.87 0.45 -30.14
CA PHE A 154 -6.88 1.25 -30.85
C PHE A 154 -7.07 1.15 -32.36
N LYS A 155 -7.14 2.29 -33.05
CA LYS A 155 -7.38 2.41 -34.49
C LYS A 155 -6.22 3.10 -35.19
N TYR A 156 -6.03 2.80 -36.48
CA TYR A 156 -5.06 3.51 -37.29
C TYR A 156 -5.37 5.02 -37.29
N GLY A 157 -4.36 5.85 -37.08
CA GLY A 157 -4.51 7.29 -36.90
C GLY A 157 -4.56 7.77 -35.45
N ASP A 158 -4.80 6.88 -34.48
CA ASP A 158 -4.74 7.23 -33.06
C ASP A 158 -3.32 7.62 -32.65
N ASP A 159 -3.20 8.68 -31.85
CA ASP A 159 -1.92 9.19 -31.34
C ASP A 159 -1.72 8.89 -29.84
N LYS A 160 -2.70 8.22 -29.23
CA LYS A 160 -2.74 7.84 -27.81
C LYS A 160 -3.24 6.42 -27.66
N PHE A 161 -2.79 5.76 -26.59
CA PHE A 161 -3.31 4.47 -26.19
C PHE A 161 -3.53 4.43 -24.68
N VAL A 162 -4.49 3.60 -24.26
CA VAL A 162 -4.78 3.29 -22.87
C VAL A 162 -4.77 1.78 -22.70
N TYR A 163 -4.17 1.32 -21.61
CA TYR A 163 -4.26 -0.06 -21.14
C TYR A 163 -4.62 -0.07 -19.67
N ARG A 164 -5.26 -1.12 -19.18
CA ARG A 164 -5.66 -1.21 -17.77
C ARG A 164 -5.22 -2.55 -17.20
N ALA A 165 -4.68 -2.52 -15.99
CA ALA A 165 -4.31 -3.72 -15.24
C ALA A 165 -5.11 -3.81 -13.94
N ASN A 166 -5.56 -5.01 -13.59
CA ASN A 166 -6.31 -5.30 -12.37
C ASN A 166 -6.09 -6.77 -11.99
N GLU A 167 -6.12 -7.07 -10.69
CA GLU A 167 -6.00 -8.43 -10.17
C GLU A 167 -7.11 -9.34 -10.72
N ASP A 168 -8.33 -8.82 -10.84
CA ASP A 168 -9.49 -9.55 -11.36
C ASP A 168 -9.38 -9.88 -12.87
N TRP A 169 -8.40 -9.31 -13.57
CA TRP A 169 -8.19 -9.52 -15.01
C TRP A 169 -6.98 -10.39 -15.32
N ASP A 170 -6.39 -11.03 -14.30
CA ASP A 170 -5.20 -11.88 -14.42
C ASP A 170 -4.01 -11.20 -15.14
N ASN A 171 -3.92 -9.87 -15.02
CA ASN A 171 -2.88 -9.06 -15.66
C ASN A 171 -2.19 -8.08 -14.69
N LEU A 172 -2.31 -8.35 -13.39
CA LEU A 172 -1.68 -7.66 -12.27
C LEU A 172 -1.58 -8.61 -11.07
N VAL A 173 -0.44 -8.64 -10.39
CA VAL A 173 -0.26 -9.38 -9.12
C VAL A 173 0.52 -8.54 -8.13
N MET A 174 0.39 -8.85 -6.83
CA MET A 174 1.20 -8.20 -5.82
C MET A 174 2.72 -8.40 -6.09
N GLY A 175 3.51 -7.35 -5.85
CA GLY A 175 4.94 -7.31 -6.11
C GLY A 175 5.29 -6.73 -7.49
N SER A 176 6.36 -7.24 -8.09
CA SER A 176 6.89 -6.72 -9.37
C SER A 176 6.04 -7.18 -10.56
N ASN A 177 5.67 -6.24 -11.42
CA ASN A 177 4.99 -6.48 -12.69
C ASN A 177 5.72 -5.72 -13.80
N GLU A 178 5.97 -6.37 -14.93
CA GLU A 178 6.59 -5.80 -16.11
C GLU A 178 5.61 -5.75 -17.28
N TYR A 179 5.56 -4.61 -17.97
CA TYR A 179 4.73 -4.42 -19.16
C TYR A 179 5.60 -3.90 -20.31
N GLU A 180 5.58 -4.61 -21.43
CA GLU A 180 6.18 -4.17 -22.69
C GLU A 180 5.07 -3.78 -23.68
N PHE A 181 5.02 -2.50 -24.05
CA PHE A 181 4.11 -1.99 -25.07
C PHE A 181 4.84 -1.95 -26.41
N LYS A 182 4.37 -2.73 -27.39
CA LYS A 182 4.89 -2.80 -28.77
C LYS A 182 3.94 -2.12 -29.75
N ALA A 183 4.41 -1.05 -30.39
CA ALA A 183 3.75 -0.42 -31.52
C ALA A 183 4.27 -0.97 -32.85
N TYR A 184 3.36 -1.30 -33.75
CA TYR A 184 3.64 -1.75 -35.11
C TYR A 184 3.23 -0.67 -36.10
N PHE A 185 4.12 -0.27 -37.00
CA PHE A 185 3.90 0.84 -37.92
C PHE A 185 3.61 0.35 -39.35
N ASP A 186 3.00 1.21 -40.16
CA ASP A 186 2.66 0.92 -41.56
C ASP A 186 3.88 0.67 -42.46
N ASP A 187 5.05 1.22 -42.12
CA ASP A 187 6.33 0.92 -42.76
C ASP A 187 6.94 -0.45 -42.37
N GLY A 188 6.23 -1.22 -41.53
CA GLY A 188 6.62 -2.54 -41.04
C GLY A 188 7.62 -2.52 -39.89
N THR A 189 8.05 -1.35 -39.42
CA THR A 189 8.90 -1.26 -38.23
C THR A 189 8.11 -1.54 -36.95
N VAL A 190 8.84 -1.85 -35.87
CA VAL A 190 8.29 -2.06 -34.54
C VAL A 190 9.13 -1.27 -33.54
N LYS A 191 8.46 -0.64 -32.57
CA LYS A 191 9.08 0.05 -31.44
C LYS A 191 8.42 -0.43 -30.17
N SER A 192 9.15 -0.42 -29.06
CA SER A 192 8.58 -0.72 -27.75
C SER A 192 9.04 0.22 -26.67
N THR A 193 8.26 0.25 -25.60
CA THR A 193 8.61 0.84 -24.31
C THR A 193 8.30 -0.18 -23.22
N LEU A 194 9.14 -0.24 -22.20
CA LEU A 194 9.03 -1.14 -21.07
C LEU A 194 8.79 -0.33 -19.81
N VAL A 195 7.94 -0.86 -18.93
CA VAL A 195 7.70 -0.31 -17.60
C VAL A 195 7.63 -1.44 -16.59
N THR A 196 8.35 -1.31 -15.50
CA THR A 196 8.19 -2.14 -14.30
C THR A 196 7.41 -1.34 -13.27
N ILE A 197 6.45 -1.96 -12.60
CA ILE A 197 5.75 -1.37 -11.45
C ILE A 197 5.79 -2.34 -10.27
N TYR A 198 5.67 -1.80 -9.07
CA TYR A 198 5.53 -2.56 -7.83
C TYR A 198 4.12 -2.37 -7.29
N TYR A 199 3.31 -3.42 -7.28
CA TYR A 199 1.92 -3.36 -6.85
C TYR A 199 1.77 -3.93 -5.44
N ASN A 200 1.27 -3.13 -4.50
CA ASN A 200 1.09 -3.53 -3.10
C ASN A 200 -0.39 -3.46 -2.74
N ALA A 201 -1.16 -4.48 -3.15
CA ALA A 201 -2.60 -4.56 -2.90
C ALA A 201 -2.89 -4.60 -1.39
N GLY A 202 -3.44 -3.52 -0.83
CA GLY A 202 -3.96 -3.47 0.53
C GLY A 202 -2.94 -3.65 1.66
N ILE A 203 -1.66 -3.93 1.37
CA ILE A 203 -0.59 -4.01 2.36
C ILE A 203 0.18 -2.70 2.37
N THR A 204 0.06 -1.98 3.48
CA THR A 204 0.81 -0.75 3.73
C THR A 204 1.77 -0.96 4.89
N GLU A 205 3.05 -0.62 4.69
CA GLU A 205 3.99 -0.53 5.81
C GLU A 205 3.64 0.73 6.61
N MET A 206 3.20 0.52 7.85
CA MET A 206 2.99 1.57 8.82
C MET A 206 4.35 2.03 9.33
N GLY A 207 4.85 3.10 8.71
CA GLY A 207 6.19 3.61 8.89
C GLY A 207 6.29 4.69 9.96
N LYS A 208 7.28 4.57 10.83
CA LYS A 208 7.56 5.54 11.90
C LYS A 208 6.39 5.93 12.82
N PRO A 209 5.47 5.03 13.22
CA PRO A 209 4.75 5.24 14.46
C PRO A 209 5.69 5.54 15.66
N VAL A 210 5.58 6.76 16.19
CA VAL A 210 6.26 7.20 17.40
C VAL A 210 5.21 7.57 18.45
N ILE A 211 5.33 6.98 19.65
CA ILE A 211 4.39 7.18 20.76
C ILE A 211 5.06 7.96 21.90
N TYR A 212 4.47 9.10 22.24
CA TYR A 212 4.82 9.93 23.39
C TYR A 212 3.78 9.76 24.51
N LEU A 213 4.24 9.78 25.76
CA LEU A 213 3.38 9.69 26.94
C LEU A 213 3.62 10.90 27.85
N TYR A 214 2.56 11.64 28.16
CA TYR A 214 2.60 12.85 29.00
C TYR A 214 1.64 12.73 30.18
N PRO A 215 1.98 11.94 31.22
CA PRO A 215 1.14 11.87 32.42
C PRO A 215 1.30 13.14 33.28
N GLU A 216 0.32 13.43 34.14
CA GLU A 216 0.38 14.57 35.06
C GLU A 216 1.40 14.37 36.20
N GLU A 217 1.66 13.11 36.56
CA GLU A 217 2.66 12.68 37.52
C GLU A 217 3.46 11.51 36.95
N THR A 218 4.66 11.26 37.48
CA THR A 218 5.47 10.11 37.04
C THR A 218 4.71 8.81 37.26
N THR A 219 4.38 8.11 36.17
CA THR A 219 3.39 7.03 36.17
C THR A 219 3.96 5.78 35.50
N ALA A 220 3.66 4.61 36.06
CA ALA A 220 3.94 3.35 35.39
C ALA A 220 2.87 3.13 34.32
N VAL A 221 3.28 2.90 33.08
CA VAL A 221 2.38 2.75 31.93
C VAL A 221 2.74 1.48 31.17
N PHE A 222 1.74 0.67 30.87
CA PHE A 222 1.78 -0.41 29.90
C PHE A 222 1.24 0.11 28.55
N VAL A 223 1.94 -0.20 27.46
CA VAL A 223 1.54 0.16 26.09
C VAL A 223 1.75 -1.06 25.20
N ASN A 224 0.74 -1.45 24.42
CA ASN A 224 0.85 -2.47 23.39
C ASN A 224 0.18 -2.02 22.10
N VAL A 225 0.74 -2.39 20.95
CA VAL A 225 0.18 -2.11 19.63
C VAL A 225 0.22 -3.38 18.78
N GLU A 226 -0.84 -3.63 18.03
CA GLU A 226 -1.05 -4.92 17.34
C GLU A 226 -1.48 -4.70 15.87
N PRO A 227 -0.59 -4.18 14.99
CA PRO A 227 -0.90 -4.06 13.56
C PRO A 227 -1.34 -5.41 12.97
N THR A 228 -2.29 -5.39 12.01
CA THR A 228 -2.97 -6.63 11.56
C THR A 228 -2.02 -7.68 10.96
N GLU A 229 -0.91 -7.27 10.36
CA GLU A 229 0.13 -8.16 9.82
C GLU A 229 1.41 -8.18 10.67
N GLY A 230 1.32 -7.69 11.91
CA GLY A 230 2.38 -7.74 12.89
C GLY A 230 3.46 -6.65 12.78
N ILE A 231 4.32 -6.63 13.79
CA ILE A 231 5.39 -5.65 13.96
C ILE A 231 6.65 -6.12 13.24
N SER A 232 7.21 -5.26 12.39
CA SER A 232 8.46 -5.51 11.69
C SER A 232 9.67 -4.99 12.48
N ILE A 233 9.52 -3.84 13.16
CA ILE A 233 10.59 -3.20 13.94
C ILE A 233 9.97 -2.57 15.19
N SER A 234 10.69 -2.64 16.32
CA SER A 234 10.36 -1.85 17.52
C SER A 234 11.63 -1.38 18.24
N ASP A 235 11.57 -0.20 18.85
CA ASP A 235 12.58 0.27 19.82
C ASP A 235 11.90 1.06 20.96
N PRO A 236 11.98 0.61 22.22
CA PRO A 236 12.56 -0.66 22.68
C PRO A 236 11.89 -1.89 22.03
N GLU A 237 12.50 -3.07 22.17
CA GLU A 237 11.84 -4.31 21.76
C GLU A 237 10.51 -4.49 22.51
N ILE A 238 9.40 -4.70 21.79
CA ILE A 238 8.04 -4.66 22.35
C ILE A 238 7.66 -5.91 23.16
N GLY A 239 8.04 -7.12 22.72
CA GLY A 239 7.60 -8.36 23.36
C GLY A 239 6.07 -8.44 23.47
N ASP A 240 5.55 -8.68 24.68
CA ASP A 240 4.10 -8.66 24.98
C ASP A 240 3.54 -7.25 25.26
N GLY A 241 4.32 -6.20 24.95
CA GLY A 241 4.02 -4.80 25.22
C GLY A 241 5.09 -4.12 26.08
N TRP A 242 5.23 -2.82 25.90
CA TRP A 242 6.18 -2.01 26.65
C TRP A 242 5.67 -1.71 28.05
N ASN A 243 6.54 -1.93 29.05
CA ASN A 243 6.31 -1.55 30.43
C ASN A 243 7.27 -0.41 30.79
N VAL A 244 6.77 0.81 30.85
CA VAL A 244 7.58 2.02 31.08
C VAL A 244 7.21 2.76 32.36
N ILE A 245 8.14 3.58 32.85
CA ILE A 245 7.84 4.67 33.79
C ILE A 245 7.91 5.97 32.99
N ALA A 246 6.75 6.55 32.70
CA ALA A 246 6.62 7.79 31.97
C ALA A 246 6.74 8.99 32.91
N SER A 247 7.66 9.90 32.59
CA SER A 247 7.85 11.16 33.31
C SER A 247 7.00 12.26 32.70
N THR A 248 6.70 13.31 33.48
CA THR A 248 5.88 14.44 33.02
C THR A 248 6.55 15.26 31.90
N ASP A 249 7.86 15.08 31.69
CA ASP A 249 8.62 15.68 30.59
C ASP A 249 8.70 14.79 29.34
N GLY A 250 7.93 13.69 29.28
CA GLY A 250 7.87 12.76 28.16
C GLY A 250 8.93 11.66 28.16
N LYS A 251 9.91 11.70 29.07
CA LYS A 251 10.95 10.65 29.13
C LYS A 251 10.40 9.33 29.65
N LEU A 252 10.77 8.24 29.00
CA LEU A 252 10.28 6.90 29.29
C LEU A 252 11.44 6.04 29.80
N LEU A 253 11.40 5.63 31.06
CA LEU A 253 12.28 4.56 31.53
C LEU A 253 11.65 3.21 31.19
N ASN A 254 12.21 2.51 30.20
CA ASN A 254 11.76 1.17 29.86
C ASN A 254 12.24 0.16 30.91
N ARG A 255 11.33 -0.63 31.47
CA ARG A 255 11.66 -1.62 32.50
C ARG A 255 12.31 -2.88 31.91
N GLY A 256 12.06 -3.17 30.63
CA GLY A 256 12.62 -4.35 29.97
C GLY A 256 14.14 -4.30 29.89
N ASP A 257 14.72 -3.13 29.62
CA ASP A 257 16.18 -2.97 29.45
C ASP A 257 16.81 -1.89 30.35
N ASN A 258 16.02 -1.22 31.19
CA ASN A 258 16.43 -0.13 32.09
C ASN A 258 17.07 1.08 31.39
N LYS A 259 16.75 1.32 30.11
CA LYS A 259 17.18 2.52 29.39
C LYS A 259 16.08 3.58 29.35
N VAL A 260 16.52 4.83 29.15
CA VAL A 260 15.62 5.98 29.00
C VAL A 260 15.47 6.28 27.52
N TYR A 261 14.23 6.37 27.07
CA TYR A 261 13.83 6.64 25.70
C TYR A 261 13.06 7.97 25.63
N PRO A 262 13.20 8.72 24.52
CA PRO A 262 12.39 9.92 24.28
C PRO A 262 10.94 9.60 23.88
N TYR A 263 10.70 8.39 23.36
CA TYR A 263 9.42 7.90 22.87
C TYR A 263 9.51 6.37 22.67
N LEU A 264 8.36 5.71 22.46
CA LEU A 264 8.30 4.33 21.95
C LEU A 264 8.18 4.38 20.43
N PHE A 265 8.78 3.42 19.73
CA PHE A 265 8.76 3.37 18.27
C PHE A 265 8.42 1.97 17.79
N TRP A 266 7.60 1.89 16.74
CA TRP A 266 7.34 0.67 16.00
C TRP A 266 7.20 0.93 14.49
N GLU A 267 7.41 -0.11 13.69
CA GLU A 267 6.99 -0.23 12.29
C GLU A 267 6.27 -1.58 12.16
N GLY A 268 5.28 -1.67 11.27
CA GLY A 268 4.51 -2.89 11.05
C GLY A 268 3.77 -2.84 9.74
N PHE A 269 2.99 -3.88 9.46
CA PHE A 269 2.18 -3.95 8.25
C PHE A 269 0.70 -4.02 8.61
N ALA A 270 -0.13 -3.36 7.82
CA ALA A 270 -1.58 -3.49 7.88
C ALA A 270 -2.12 -3.94 6.53
N THR A 271 -3.08 -4.85 6.59
CA THR A 271 -3.92 -5.31 5.47
C THR A 271 -5.20 -4.49 5.39
N ASP A 272 -5.84 -4.51 4.21
CA ASP A 272 -7.08 -3.78 3.93
C ASP A 272 -6.97 -2.26 4.23
N PHE A 273 -5.76 -1.72 4.13
CA PHE A 273 -5.50 -0.31 4.33
C PHE A 273 -6.15 0.50 3.20
N ASN A 274 -7.15 1.30 3.55
CA ASN A 274 -7.90 2.12 2.62
C ASN A 274 -7.58 3.59 2.88
N SER A 275 -6.90 4.21 1.91
CA SER A 275 -6.59 5.63 1.97
C SER A 275 -7.85 6.46 1.71
N PRO A 276 -8.15 7.48 2.54
CA PRO A 276 -9.27 8.36 2.27
C PRO A 276 -9.11 9.10 0.93
N GLU A 277 -10.21 9.26 0.20
CA GLU A 277 -10.24 9.99 -1.08
C GLU A 277 -10.21 11.52 -0.90
N GLU A 278 -10.63 12.02 0.27
CA GLU A 278 -10.50 13.41 0.65
C GLU A 278 -9.09 13.70 1.18
N GLY A 279 -8.60 14.92 0.94
CA GLY A 279 -7.25 15.28 1.35
C GLY A 279 -6.82 16.63 0.80
N PHE A 280 -5.52 16.78 0.60
CA PHE A 280 -4.90 18.03 0.22
C PHE A 280 -3.93 17.78 -0.92
N VAL A 281 -3.95 18.64 -1.94
CA VAL A 281 -2.96 18.60 -3.02
C VAL A 281 -2.07 19.82 -2.88
N ILE A 282 -0.79 19.58 -2.63
CA ILE A 282 0.22 20.62 -2.40
C ILE A 282 1.44 20.41 -3.27
N THR A 283 2.22 21.46 -3.49
CA THR A 283 3.55 21.36 -4.10
C THR A 283 4.57 20.83 -3.11
N ALA A 284 5.68 20.26 -3.59
CA ALA A 284 6.79 19.84 -2.74
C ALA A 284 7.37 20.99 -1.87
N GLU A 285 7.32 22.23 -2.35
CA GLU A 285 7.80 23.41 -1.62
C GLU A 285 6.90 23.79 -0.44
N GLU A 286 5.62 23.40 -0.46
CA GLU A 286 4.63 23.70 0.57
C GLU A 286 4.60 22.67 1.70
N VAL A 287 5.19 21.48 1.52
CA VAL A 287 5.12 20.34 2.45
C VAL A 287 5.51 20.72 3.88
N ASP A 288 6.61 21.45 4.08
CA ASP A 288 7.10 21.80 5.41
C ASP A 288 6.10 22.68 6.18
N GLY A 289 5.59 23.73 5.54
CA GLY A 289 4.61 24.64 6.13
C GLY A 289 3.21 24.02 6.25
N PHE A 290 2.85 23.12 5.33
CA PHE A 290 1.62 22.35 5.40
C PHE A 290 1.57 21.52 6.68
N PHE A 291 2.64 20.79 7.01
CA PHE A 291 2.67 20.00 8.24
C PHE A 291 2.72 20.85 9.50
N ASP A 292 3.34 22.04 9.48
CA ASP A 292 3.24 22.97 10.62
C ASP A 292 1.79 23.34 10.93
N GLU A 293 0.98 23.63 9.90
CA GLU A 293 -0.42 24.01 10.07
C GLU A 293 -1.33 22.83 10.44
N LYS A 294 -1.27 21.74 9.65
CA LYS A 294 -2.23 20.63 9.79
C LYS A 294 -1.98 19.80 11.05
N LEU A 295 -0.72 19.54 11.40
CA LEU A 295 -0.40 18.78 12.61
C LEU A 295 -0.71 19.57 13.88
N ALA A 296 -0.53 20.89 13.87
CA ALA A 296 -0.98 21.74 14.98
C ALA A 296 -2.51 21.74 15.11
N THR A 297 -3.23 21.74 13.98
CA THR A 297 -4.70 21.58 13.96
C THR A 297 -5.12 20.23 14.55
N LEU A 298 -4.35 19.18 14.32
CA LEU A 298 -4.55 17.83 14.87
C LEU A 298 -4.06 17.65 16.32
N GLY A 299 -3.66 18.74 17.00
CA GLY A 299 -3.35 18.73 18.44
C GLY A 299 -1.91 18.38 18.81
N MET A 300 -1.01 18.28 17.81
CA MET A 300 0.42 18.09 18.05
C MET A 300 1.10 19.40 18.50
N ASN A 301 2.12 19.28 19.34
CA ASN A 301 2.95 20.41 19.80
C ASN A 301 4.20 20.60 18.94
N GLU A 302 4.94 21.70 19.18
CA GLU A 302 6.14 22.05 18.39
C GLU A 302 7.24 20.97 18.40
N VAL A 303 7.39 20.20 19.49
CA VAL A 303 8.41 19.15 19.57
C VAL A 303 8.00 17.95 18.72
N GLU A 304 6.75 17.51 18.86
CA GLU A 304 6.16 16.40 18.11
C GLU A 304 6.15 16.70 16.60
N ILE A 305 5.75 17.91 16.21
CA ILE A 305 5.76 18.37 14.81
C ILE A 305 7.18 18.40 14.25
N ARG A 306 8.15 18.91 15.02
CA ARG A 306 9.55 18.94 14.58
C ARG A 306 10.09 17.54 14.34
N ASP A 307 9.85 16.60 15.26
CA ASP A 307 10.32 15.22 15.13
C ASP A 307 9.64 14.51 13.95
N PHE A 308 8.33 14.72 13.75
CA PHE A 308 7.59 14.22 12.58
C PHE A 308 8.22 14.73 11.28
N LYS A 309 8.43 16.05 11.17
CA LYS A 309 8.95 16.67 9.95
C LYS A 309 10.40 16.26 9.65
N GLU A 310 11.23 16.07 10.68
CA GLU A 310 12.61 15.61 10.52
C GLU A 310 12.70 14.29 9.74
N PHE A 311 11.71 13.41 9.91
CA PHE A 311 11.63 12.17 9.16
C PHE A 311 10.90 12.31 7.81
N TRP A 312 9.69 12.89 7.79
CA TRP A 312 8.79 12.81 6.63
C TRP A 312 9.05 13.85 5.54
N VAL A 313 9.43 15.08 5.88
CA VAL A 313 9.64 16.15 4.88
C VAL A 313 10.74 15.77 3.86
N PRO A 314 11.89 15.17 4.25
CA PRO A 314 12.87 14.70 3.28
C PRO A 314 12.33 13.64 2.29
N ILE A 315 11.38 12.81 2.72
CA ILE A 315 10.78 11.76 1.89
C ILE A 315 9.85 12.39 0.84
N LEU A 316 9.07 13.39 1.23
CA LEU A 316 8.12 14.13 0.38
C LEU A 316 8.80 15.27 -0.41
N SER A 317 9.89 14.95 -1.09
CA SER A 317 10.64 15.92 -1.92
C SER A 317 10.98 15.43 -3.33
N LYS A 318 10.51 14.23 -3.69
CA LYS A 318 10.84 13.53 -4.93
C LYS A 318 9.94 13.91 -6.11
N ASP A 319 8.68 14.23 -5.83
CA ASP A 319 7.63 14.51 -6.81
C ASP A 319 7.24 15.98 -6.77
N PRO A 320 6.75 16.57 -7.88
CA PRO A 320 6.43 17.99 -7.93
C PRO A 320 5.21 18.37 -7.08
N TYR A 321 4.25 17.46 -6.96
CA TYR A 321 3.05 17.61 -6.13
C TYR A 321 2.84 16.36 -5.28
N TYR A 322 2.10 16.52 -4.19
CA TYR A 322 1.67 15.44 -3.31
C TYR A 322 0.18 15.57 -3.03
N PHE A 323 -0.55 14.47 -3.18
CA PHE A 323 -1.80 14.27 -2.46
C PHE A 323 -1.46 13.77 -1.06
N ILE A 324 -2.02 14.39 -0.02
CA ILE A 324 -1.84 14.01 1.38
C ILE A 324 -3.22 13.88 2.03
N THR A 325 -3.42 12.81 2.79
CA THR A 325 -4.64 12.58 3.55
C THR A 325 -4.32 12.04 4.95
N PHE A 326 -5.21 12.25 5.91
CA PHE A 326 -5.06 11.73 7.27
C PHE A 326 -6.08 10.63 7.54
N VAL A 327 -5.60 9.51 8.07
CA VAL A 327 -6.44 8.36 8.40
C VAL A 327 -7.25 8.65 9.66
N SER A 328 -8.52 8.25 9.67
CA SER A 328 -9.39 8.43 10.83
C SER A 328 -8.89 7.60 12.02
N GLN A 329 -9.18 8.04 13.25
CA GLN A 329 -8.84 7.22 14.43
C GLN A 329 -9.58 5.87 14.41
N GLU A 330 -10.82 5.83 13.92
CA GLU A 330 -11.60 4.60 13.83
C GLU A 330 -10.92 3.57 12.92
N ASP A 331 -10.39 4.00 11.78
CA ASP A 331 -9.70 3.09 10.85
C ASP A 331 -8.33 2.72 11.38
N LEU A 332 -7.60 3.65 11.99
CA LEU A 332 -6.31 3.35 12.61
C LEU A 332 -6.43 2.34 13.76
N ASP A 333 -7.53 2.37 14.52
CA ASP A 333 -7.84 1.38 15.55
C ASP A 333 -8.16 0.00 14.98
N LYS A 334 -8.61 -0.10 13.71
CA LYS A 334 -8.76 -1.38 12.99
C LYS A 334 -7.42 -1.90 12.49
N TYR A 335 -6.58 -1.01 11.93
CA TYR A 335 -5.30 -1.37 11.32
C TYR A 335 -4.21 -1.69 12.34
N ALA A 336 -4.18 -0.94 13.45
CA ALA A 336 -3.23 -1.11 14.53
C ALA A 336 -3.88 -0.75 15.88
N PRO A 337 -4.69 -1.67 16.45
CA PRO A 337 -5.20 -1.56 17.81
C PRO A 337 -4.12 -1.15 18.81
N LEU A 338 -4.45 -0.17 19.66
CA LEU A 338 -3.56 0.35 20.69
C LEU A 338 -4.18 0.15 22.08
N THR A 339 -3.46 -0.56 22.95
CA THR A 339 -3.86 -0.81 24.35
C THR A 339 -2.93 -0.07 25.29
N VAL A 340 -3.49 0.69 26.25
CA VAL A 340 -2.72 1.49 27.20
C VAL A 340 -3.32 1.45 28.60
N GLU A 341 -2.47 1.17 29.60
CA GLU A 341 -2.87 1.13 31.02
C GLU A 341 -1.86 1.88 31.91
N PRO A 342 -2.29 2.83 32.77
CA PRO A 342 -3.67 3.32 32.92
C PRO A 342 -4.16 4.01 31.65
N LYS A 343 -5.49 4.04 31.46
CA LYS A 343 -6.10 4.66 30.29
C LYS A 343 -5.75 6.17 30.24
N PRO A 344 -5.21 6.69 29.13
CA PRO A 344 -5.01 8.13 28.94
C PRO A 344 -6.34 8.89 28.92
N ASP A 345 -6.33 10.13 29.40
CA ASP A 345 -7.46 11.05 29.29
C ASP A 345 -7.60 11.59 27.85
N SER A 346 -6.48 11.70 27.13
CA SER A 346 -6.43 12.10 25.73
C SER A 346 -5.58 11.14 24.91
N VAL A 347 -6.12 10.66 23.78
CA VAL A 347 -5.41 9.85 22.79
C VAL A 347 -5.47 10.58 21.46
N ILE A 348 -4.32 11.01 20.96
CA ILE A 348 -4.19 11.72 19.69
C ILE A 348 -3.30 10.88 18.80
N ARG A 349 -3.88 10.20 17.81
CA ARG A 349 -3.15 9.41 16.82
C ARG A 349 -3.24 10.13 15.47
N VAL A 350 -2.10 10.56 14.94
CA VAL A 350 -1.98 11.25 13.66
C VAL A 350 -1.23 10.37 12.67
N TYR A 351 -1.99 9.70 11.82
CA TYR A 351 -1.42 8.86 10.76
C TYR A 351 -1.80 9.46 9.42
N PHE A 352 -0.80 9.74 8.58
CA PHE A 352 -1.05 10.28 7.24
C PHE A 352 -0.67 9.29 6.15
N ASP A 353 -1.35 9.41 5.03
CA ASP A 353 -0.99 8.76 3.78
C ASP A 353 -0.70 9.79 2.69
N TYR A 354 0.08 9.41 1.68
CA TYR A 354 0.44 10.31 0.59
C TYR A 354 0.64 9.61 -0.74
N LYS A 355 0.44 10.37 -1.81
CA LYS A 355 0.73 9.95 -3.19
C LYS A 355 1.48 11.05 -3.93
N GLY A 356 2.63 10.72 -4.49
CA GLY A 356 3.36 11.61 -5.39
C GLY A 356 2.59 11.82 -6.70
N LEU A 357 2.56 13.06 -7.20
CA LEU A 357 1.81 13.44 -8.38
C LEU A 357 2.66 14.28 -9.33
N ASP A 358 2.53 14.04 -10.64
CA ASP A 358 3.19 14.84 -11.68
C ASP A 358 2.50 16.19 -11.94
N ARG A 359 1.20 16.25 -11.66
CA ARG A 359 0.34 17.42 -11.82
C ARG A 359 -0.67 17.46 -10.68
N PRO A 360 -1.17 18.64 -10.30
CA PRO A 360 -2.20 18.72 -9.28
C PRO A 360 -3.48 18.05 -9.80
N ILE A 361 -4.22 17.47 -8.87
CA ILE A 361 -5.56 16.89 -9.09
C ILE A 361 -6.57 17.65 -8.24
N GLU A 362 -7.84 17.65 -8.66
CA GLU A 362 -8.93 18.21 -7.86
C GLU A 362 -9.37 17.15 -6.86
N VAL A 363 -9.43 17.53 -5.58
CA VAL A 363 -9.88 16.65 -4.48
C VAL A 363 -10.81 17.41 -3.54
N THR A 364 -11.67 16.68 -2.85
CA THR A 364 -12.42 17.25 -1.73
C THR A 364 -11.46 17.48 -0.58
N GLU A 365 -11.43 18.70 -0.06
CA GLU A 365 -10.58 19.02 1.09
C GLU A 365 -11.07 18.30 2.35
N GLN A 366 -10.17 17.53 2.96
CA GLN A 366 -10.46 16.80 4.20
C GLN A 366 -10.72 17.77 5.36
N LYS A 367 -11.74 17.49 6.16
CA LYS A 367 -12.05 18.27 7.36
C LYS A 367 -11.31 17.70 8.56
N LEU A 368 -10.39 18.48 9.10
CA LEU A 368 -9.66 18.12 10.31
C LEU A 368 -10.33 18.73 11.53
N GLU A 369 -10.44 17.93 12.60
CA GLU A 369 -10.95 18.36 13.89
C GLU A 369 -9.81 18.47 14.88
N THR A 370 -9.86 19.51 15.73
CA THR A 370 -8.85 19.68 16.79
C THR A 370 -9.27 18.88 18.02
N PRO A 371 -8.51 17.85 18.41
CA PRO A 371 -8.81 17.10 19.62
C PRO A 371 -8.52 17.93 20.88
N GLU A 372 -9.23 17.63 21.96
CA GLU A 372 -8.89 18.15 23.29
C GLU A 372 -7.66 17.40 23.83
N ARG A 373 -6.73 18.14 24.44
CA ARG A 373 -5.51 17.61 25.05
C ARG A 373 -5.52 17.94 26.54
N GLU A 374 -6.05 17.02 27.33
CA GLU A 374 -6.24 17.16 28.77
C GLU A 374 -5.64 15.97 29.54
N GLY A 375 -5.28 16.19 30.81
CA GLY A 375 -4.82 15.15 31.72
C GLY A 375 -3.60 14.37 31.20
N PHE A 376 -3.63 13.05 31.40
CA PHE A 376 -2.66 12.14 30.80
C PHE A 376 -2.90 12.02 29.29
N ALA A 377 -2.02 12.63 28.50
CA ALA A 377 -2.09 12.58 27.04
C ALA A 377 -1.11 11.54 26.44
N LEU A 378 -1.60 10.75 25.48
CA LEU A 378 -0.80 9.93 24.58
C LEU A 378 -0.88 10.52 23.18
N ILE A 379 0.29 10.75 22.57
CA ILE A 379 0.39 11.21 21.18
C ILE A 379 1.10 10.13 20.38
N GLU A 380 0.48 9.65 19.32
CA GLU A 380 1.11 8.79 18.32
C GLU A 380 1.12 9.51 16.98
N TRP A 381 2.22 9.47 16.26
CA TRP A 381 2.23 9.88 14.85
C TRP A 381 2.99 8.90 13.98
N GLY A 382 2.57 8.75 12.73
CA GLY A 382 3.19 7.86 11.74
C GLY A 382 2.67 8.16 10.34
N GLY A 383 3.03 7.34 9.36
CA GLY A 383 2.46 7.42 8.03
C GLY A 383 2.83 6.23 7.15
N SER A 384 2.19 6.15 5.99
CA SER A 384 2.43 5.07 5.04
C SER A 384 3.83 5.15 4.46
N LEU A 385 4.58 4.06 4.54
CA LEU A 385 5.92 3.96 3.98
C LEU A 385 5.92 3.09 2.73
N TYR A 386 5.91 3.73 1.58
CA TYR A 386 6.09 3.04 0.30
C TYR A 386 7.59 2.82 0.06
N ARG A 387 8.06 1.58 0.24
CA ARG A 387 9.45 1.17 -0.02
C ARG A 387 9.64 0.57 -1.40
#